data_AF-A0A442IRK8-F1
#
_entry.id   AF-A0A442IRK8-F1
#
_cell.length_a   1.000
_cell.length_b   1.000
_cell.length_c   1.000
_cell.angle_alpha   90.00
_cell.angle_beta   90.00
_cell.angle_gamma   90.00
#
_symmetry.space_group_name_H-M   'P 1'
#
loop_
_entity.id
_entity.type
_entity.pdbx_description
1 polymer ?
#
loop_
_entity_poly.entity_id
_entity_poly.type
_entity_poly.pdbx_seq_one_letter_code
_entity_poly.pdbx_strand_id
1 'polypeptide(L)'
;MKFLIHETLRTLNSDDVFEFGLGEISRSGQHDDFYEAEAVFRRNNKGRKHKVPGLSEFDVVRRFMQYIGINLRAIAKNDSVEFDLDGLTLDEYIPLTKTIRDIFDE
;
A
#
# COMPACT_ATOMS: atom_id res chain seq x y z
N MET A 1 -6.13 3.65 15.73
CA MET A 1 -6.41 4.23 14.40
C MET A 1 -7.24 3.22 13.65
N LYS A 2 -8.35 3.61 13.02
CA LYS A 2 -9.17 2.70 12.24
C LYS A 2 -8.64 2.68 10.82
N PHE A 3 -8.34 1.49 10.32
CA PHE A 3 -7.83 1.29 8.96
C PHE A 3 -8.98 0.83 8.07
N LEU A 4 -9.04 1.38 6.86
CA LEU A 4 -9.87 0.90 5.77
C LEU A 4 -9.28 -0.39 5.19
N ILE A 5 -7.95 -0.45 5.07
CA ILE A 5 -7.17 -1.60 4.58
C ILE A 5 -6.03 -1.80 5.57
N HIS A 6 -5.79 -3.03 6.02
CA HIS A 6 -4.69 -3.33 6.94
C HIS A 6 -4.17 -4.74 6.77
N GLU A 7 -2.89 -4.85 6.43
CA GLU A 7 -2.25 -6.09 6.00
C GLU A 7 -0.90 -6.28 6.66
N THR A 8 -0.46 -7.53 6.72
CA THR A 8 0.83 -7.92 7.32
C THR A 8 1.55 -8.92 6.42
N LEU A 9 2.84 -8.70 6.19
CA LEU A 9 3.72 -9.59 5.43
C LEU A 9 4.86 -10.07 6.31
N ARG A 10 5.27 -11.31 6.13
CA ARG A 10 6.42 -11.90 6.82
C ARG A 10 7.47 -12.31 5.81
N THR A 11 8.73 -12.10 6.15
CA THR A 11 9.83 -12.62 5.32
C THR A 11 10.10 -14.08 5.64
N LEU A 12 10.52 -14.83 4.63
CA LEU A 12 10.89 -16.25 4.80
C LEU A 12 12.27 -16.44 5.42
N ASN A 13 13.17 -15.50 5.13
CA ASN A 13 14.59 -15.60 5.42
C ASN A 13 15.03 -14.62 6.52
N SER A 14 14.09 -13.92 7.15
CA SER A 14 14.33 -13.08 8.33
C SER A 14 13.09 -13.09 9.24
N ASP A 15 13.27 -12.74 10.52
CA ASP A 15 12.15 -12.61 11.48
C ASP A 15 11.37 -11.30 11.31
N ASP A 16 11.56 -10.61 10.18
CA ASP A 16 10.94 -9.32 9.95
C ASP A 16 9.46 -9.45 9.60
N VAL A 17 8.69 -8.61 10.27
CA VAL A 17 7.25 -8.44 10.03
C VAL A 17 7.03 -7.04 9.47
N PHE A 18 6.41 -6.99 8.31
CA PHE A 18 5.99 -5.77 7.66
C PHE A 18 4.50 -5.57 7.85
N GLU A 19 4.10 -4.37 8.28
CA GLU A 19 2.69 -4.01 8.41
C GLU A 19 2.43 -2.81 7.51
N PHE A 20 1.31 -2.83 6.80
CA PHE A 20 0.86 -1.65 6.08
C PHE A 20 -0.64 -1.49 6.14
N GLY A 21 -1.08 -0.24 6.05
CA GLY A 21 -2.50 0.03 6.08
C GLY A 21 -2.82 1.42 5.56
N LEU A 22 -4.07 1.57 5.15
CA LEU A 22 -4.68 2.82 4.72
C LEU A 22 -5.71 3.24 5.76
N GLY A 23 -5.56 4.43 6.32
CA GLY A 23 -6.54 5.02 7.22
C GLY A 23 -7.87 5.33 6.51
N GLU A 24 -8.84 5.86 7.26
CA GLU A 24 -10.09 6.36 6.66
C GLU A 24 -9.78 7.48 5.65
N ILE A 25 -10.43 7.40 4.48
CA ILE A 25 -10.33 8.42 3.44
C ILE A 25 -11.27 9.57 3.80
N SER A 26 -10.78 10.79 3.71
CA SER A 26 -11.57 12.00 3.96
C SER A 26 -11.23 13.08 2.94
N ARG A 27 -12.07 14.12 2.89
CA ARG A 27 -11.73 15.33 2.13
C ARG A 27 -10.51 15.99 2.75
N SER A 28 -9.57 16.43 1.90
CA SER A 28 -8.38 17.13 2.36
C SER A 28 -8.77 18.45 3.00
N GLY A 29 -8.25 18.72 4.20
CA GLY A 29 -8.44 20.02 4.86
C GLY A 29 -7.59 21.14 4.25
N GLN A 30 -6.68 20.83 3.31
CA GLN A 30 -5.82 21.80 2.64
C GLN A 30 -6.27 22.10 1.21
N HIS A 31 -6.93 21.15 0.55
CA HIS A 31 -7.40 21.30 -0.83
C HIS A 31 -8.78 20.68 -0.99
N ASP A 32 -9.82 21.51 -1.14
CA ASP A 32 -11.23 21.08 -1.15
C ASP A 32 -11.56 20.06 -2.26
N ASP A 33 -10.81 20.09 -3.37
CA ASP A 33 -10.99 19.20 -4.51
C ASP A 33 -10.37 17.81 -4.32
N PHE A 34 -9.60 17.59 -3.25
CA PHE A 34 -8.87 16.35 -3.04
C PHE A 34 -9.42 15.53 -1.88
N TYR A 35 -9.26 14.22 -2.02
CA TYR A 35 -9.38 13.25 -0.95
C TYR A 35 -7.98 12.91 -0.43
N GLU A 36 -7.85 12.59 0.85
CA GLU A 36 -6.61 12.14 1.46
C GLU A 36 -6.85 11.02 2.47
N ALA A 37 -5.83 10.17 2.62
CA ALA A 37 -5.74 9.22 3.72
C ALA A 37 -4.30 9.09 4.20
N GLU A 38 -4.14 8.61 5.44
CA GLU A 38 -2.83 8.25 5.98
C GLU A 38 -2.50 6.79 5.62
N ALA A 39 -1.46 6.60 4.81
CA ALA A 39 -0.84 5.32 4.61
C ALA A 39 0.24 5.06 5.66
N VAL A 40 0.28 3.85 6.19
CA VAL A 40 1.29 3.39 7.13
C VAL A 40 2.06 2.26 6.48
N PHE A 41 3.39 2.30 6.61
CA PHE A 41 4.27 1.17 6.29
C PHE A 41 5.29 1.01 7.42
N ARG A 42 5.35 -0.16 8.03
CA ARG A 42 6.20 -0.51 9.17
C ARG A 42 6.98 -1.78 8.88
N ARG A 43 8.20 -1.85 9.43
CA ARG A 43 9.03 -3.05 9.58
C ARG A 43 9.35 -3.19 11.05
N ASN A 44 8.98 -4.29 11.70
CA ASN A 44 9.23 -4.55 13.12
C ASN A 44 8.87 -3.35 14.03
N ASN A 45 7.66 -2.82 13.88
CA ASN A 45 7.16 -1.63 14.59
C ASN A 45 7.87 -0.29 14.29
N LYS A 46 8.89 -0.28 13.44
CA LYS A 46 9.51 0.95 12.94
C LYS A 46 8.95 1.28 11.57
N GLY A 47 8.23 2.38 11.47
CA GLY A 47 7.59 2.75 10.21
C GLY A 47 7.39 4.23 10.03
N ARG A 48 6.95 4.58 8.83
CA ARG A 48 6.63 5.94 8.43
C ARG A 48 5.17 6.01 8.05
N LYS A 49 4.57 7.15 8.40
CA LYS A 49 3.27 7.57 7.91
C LYS A 49 3.49 8.39 6.64
N HIS A 50 2.63 8.21 5.66
CA HIS A 50 2.68 8.94 4.40
C HIS A 50 1.26 9.39 4.04
N LYS A 51 1.08 10.67 3.74
CA LYS A 51 -0.22 11.15 3.23
C LYS A 51 -0.35 10.78 1.77
N VAL A 52 -1.48 10.19 1.41
CA VAL A 52 -1.80 9.80 0.05
C VAL A 52 -2.97 10.65 -0.43
N PRO A 53 -2.73 11.71 -1.21
CA PRO A 53 -3.80 12.53 -1.79
C PRO A 53 -4.24 11.97 -3.14
N GLY A 54 -5.52 12.14 -3.49
CA GLY A 54 -6.09 11.75 -4.78
C GLY A 54 -7.31 12.59 -5.15
N LEU A 55 -7.63 12.65 -6.44
CA LEU A 55 -8.81 13.39 -6.95
C LEU A 55 -10.15 12.68 -6.66
N SER A 56 -10.08 11.42 -6.23
CA SER A 56 -11.20 10.61 -5.78
C SER A 56 -10.75 9.63 -4.70
N GLU A 57 -11.68 9.04 -3.94
CA GLU A 57 -11.35 7.99 -2.97
C GLU A 57 -10.65 6.80 -3.65
N PHE A 58 -11.07 6.47 -4.87
CA PHE A 58 -10.41 5.43 -5.66
C PHE A 58 -8.95 5.77 -6.01
N ASP A 59 -8.68 7.02 -6.41
CA ASP A 59 -7.30 7.47 -6.69
C ASP A 59 -6.42 7.41 -5.42
N VAL A 60 -6.98 7.71 -4.24
CA VAL A 60 -6.30 7.52 -2.95
C VAL A 60 -5.92 6.05 -2.74
N VAL A 61 -6.84 5.11 -2.98
CA VAL A 61 -6.55 3.67 -2.86
C VAL A 61 -5.49 3.24 -3.87
N ARG A 62 -5.60 3.63 -5.15
CA ARG A 62 -4.59 3.33 -6.18
C ARG A 62 -3.20 3.80 -5.77
N ARG A 63 -3.08 5.04 -5.32
CA ARG A 63 -1.81 5.64 -4.91
C ARG A 63 -1.25 4.97 -3.65
N PHE A 64 -2.11 4.52 -2.74
CA PHE A 64 -1.71 3.68 -1.61
C PHE A 64 -1.09 2.37 -2.09
N MET A 65 -1.74 1.63 -2.99
CA MET A 65 -1.22 0.37 -3.55
C MET A 65 0.13 0.58 -4.26
N GLN A 66 0.30 1.69 -4.97
CA GLN A 66 1.58 2.08 -5.57
C GLN A 66 2.66 2.33 -4.51
N TYR A 67 2.34 3.10 -3.46
CA TYR A 67 3.26 3.35 -2.35
C TYR A 67 3.72 2.05 -1.69
N ILE A 68 2.79 1.12 -1.41
CA ILE A 68 3.14 -0.20 -0.84
C ILE A 68 4.00 -1.01 -1.81
N GLY A 69 3.59 -1.12 -3.07
CA GLY A 69 4.33 -1.88 -4.08
C GLY A 69 5.78 -1.39 -4.27
N ILE A 70 6.03 -0.08 -4.21
CA ILE A 70 7.37 0.49 -4.27
C ILE A 70 8.21 0.06 -3.06
N ASN A 71 7.65 0.16 -1.85
CA ASN A 71 8.36 -0.23 -0.62
C ASN A 71 8.66 -1.73 -0.60
N LEU A 72 7.69 -2.58 -0.96
CA LEU A 72 7.88 -4.03 -1.04
C LEU A 72 8.93 -4.42 -2.09
N ARG A 73 8.92 -3.78 -3.26
CA ARG A 73 9.95 -4.03 -4.29
C ARG A 73 11.36 -3.66 -3.81
N ALA A 74 11.48 -2.60 -3.02
CA ALA A 74 12.77 -2.22 -2.44
C ALA A 74 13.27 -3.27 -1.42
N ILE A 75 12.36 -3.93 -0.70
CA ILE A 75 12.67 -5.03 0.22
C ILE A 75 13.00 -6.32 -0.53
N ALA A 76 12.19 -6.72 -1.51
CA ALA A 76 12.40 -7.95 -2.28
C ALA A 76 13.73 -7.98 -3.06
N LYS A 77 14.31 -6.82 -3.37
CA LYS A 77 15.67 -6.73 -3.92
C LYS A 77 16.75 -7.18 -2.93
N ASN A 78 16.46 -7.12 -1.63
CA ASN A 78 17.38 -7.41 -0.54
C ASN A 78 17.01 -8.71 0.20
N ASP A 79 15.74 -9.11 0.22
CA ASP A 79 15.18 -10.19 1.06
C ASP A 79 14.17 -11.08 0.29
N SER A 80 14.03 -12.36 0.67
CA SER A 80 13.02 -13.29 0.15
C SER A 80 11.71 -13.15 0.95
N VAL A 81 10.67 -12.56 0.35
CA VAL A 81 9.42 -12.23 1.05
C VAL A 81 8.32 -13.27 0.76
N GLU A 82 7.60 -13.74 1.78
CA GLU A 82 6.34 -14.46 1.60
C GLU A 82 5.19 -13.45 1.58
N PHE A 83 4.39 -13.48 0.50
CA PHE A 83 3.30 -12.53 0.26
C PHE A 83 1.97 -13.26 0.18
N ASP A 84 1.07 -12.90 1.08
CA ASP A 84 -0.32 -13.34 1.09
C ASP A 84 -1.21 -12.11 1.32
N LEU A 85 -1.95 -11.73 0.29
CA LEU A 85 -2.96 -10.65 0.33
C LEU A 85 -4.32 -11.27 0.02
N ASP A 86 -5.09 -11.63 1.05
CA ASP A 86 -6.40 -12.31 0.89
C ASP A 86 -6.34 -13.52 -0.09
N GLY A 87 -5.25 -14.30 -0.05
CA GLY A 87 -5.01 -15.44 -0.94
C GLY A 87 -4.39 -15.09 -2.29
N LEU A 88 -4.05 -13.83 -2.56
CA LEU A 88 -3.27 -13.42 -3.72
C LEU A 88 -1.77 -13.50 -3.42
N THR A 89 -1.06 -14.21 -4.28
CA THR A 89 0.40 -14.27 -4.30
C THR A 89 1.01 -12.99 -4.88
N LEU A 90 2.31 -12.75 -4.64
CA LEU A 90 3.00 -11.57 -5.18
C LEU A 90 2.94 -11.50 -6.72
N ASP A 91 3.01 -12.68 -7.34
CA ASP A 91 2.94 -12.85 -8.79
C ASP A 91 1.55 -12.55 -9.36
N GLU A 92 0.49 -12.57 -8.53
CA GLU A 92 -0.87 -12.16 -8.90
C GLU A 92 -1.11 -10.67 -8.60
N TYR A 93 -0.48 -10.15 -7.55
CA TYR A 93 -0.54 -8.74 -7.17
C TYR A 93 0.13 -7.80 -8.20
N ILE A 94 1.30 -8.16 -8.71
CA ILE A 94 2.04 -7.33 -9.66
C ILE A 94 1.25 -7.14 -10.98
N PRO A 95 0.68 -8.20 -11.58
CA PRO A 95 -0.24 -8.06 -12.70
C PRO A 95 -1.48 -7.26 -12.35
N LEU A 96 -2.12 -7.48 -11.19
CA LEU A 96 -3.32 -6.73 -10.80
C LEU A 96 -3.04 -5.22 -10.75
N THR A 97 -1.93 -4.83 -10.11
CA THR A 97 -1.52 -3.41 -10.07
C THR A 97 -1.17 -2.83 -11.44
N LYS A 98 -0.63 -3.65 -12.36
CA LYS A 98 -0.38 -3.24 -13.74
C LYS A 98 -1.68 -3.11 -14.54
N THR A 99 -2.57 -4.08 -14.49
CA THR A 99 -3.89 -4.07 -15.15
C THR A 99 -4.72 -2.89 -14.68
N ILE A 100 -4.74 -2.62 -13.37
CA ILE A 100 -5.35 -1.41 -12.83
C ILE A 100 -4.72 -0.19 -13.50
N ARG A 101 -3.39 -0.07 -13.53
CA ARG A 101 -2.72 1.06 -14.18
C ARG A 101 -3.13 1.25 -15.64
N ASP A 102 -3.16 0.17 -16.42
CA ASP A 102 -3.45 0.17 -17.86
C ASP A 102 -4.91 0.58 -18.13
N ILE A 103 -5.89 0.14 -17.32
CA ILE A 103 -7.31 0.56 -17.39
C ILE A 103 -7.48 2.08 -17.20
N PHE A 104 -6.54 2.75 -16.54
CA PHE A 104 -6.61 4.18 -16.22
C PHE A 104 -5.78 5.07 -17.16
N ASP A 105 -4.87 4.49 -17.93
CA ASP A 105 -4.10 5.23 -18.93
C ASP A 105 -4.83 5.26 -20.30
N GLU A 106 -5.95 4.52 -20.44
CA GLU A 106 -6.96 4.62 -21.52
C GLU A 106 -8.09 5.61 -21.18
#